data_AF-A0A3M6FXM5-F1
#
_entry.id   AF-A0A3M6FXM5-F1
#
_cell.length_a   1.000
_cell.length_b   1.000
_cell.length_c   1.000
_cell.angle_alpha   90.00
_cell.angle_beta   90.00
_cell.angle_gamma   90.00
#
_symmetry.space_group_name_H-M   'P 1'
#
loop_
_entity.id
_entity.type
_entity.pdbx_description
1 polymer ?
#
loop_
_entity_poly.entity_id
_entity_poly.type
_entity_poly.pdbx_seq_one_letter_code
_entity_poly.pdbx_strand_id
1 'polypeptide(L)' 'SAHNAELATMDEMEGFYTHLEATLVAIGFLDPEKPRHLMARLRRLYGRSEVERSELSILRGVLTETQKAARGEPYKRKDQ' A
#
# COMPACT_ATOMS: atom_id res chain seq x y z
N SER A 1 23.96 15.96 -3.47
CA SER A 1 24.01 14.76 -2.63
C SER A 1 23.14 13.70 -3.27
N ALA A 2 23.70 12.57 -3.67
CA ALA A 2 22.89 11.44 -4.11
C ALA A 2 21.94 11.10 -2.95
N HIS A 3 20.64 11.21 -3.19
CA HIS A 3 19.66 10.64 -2.27
C HIS A 3 20.00 9.16 -2.23
N ASN A 4 20.44 8.65 -1.07
CA ASN A 4 20.76 7.24 -0.92
C ASN A 4 19.42 6.51 -1.01
N ALA A 5 19.09 6.05 -2.21
CA ALA A 5 17.87 5.32 -2.55
C ALA A 5 17.95 3.94 -1.87
N GLU A 6 17.55 3.89 -0.59
CA GLU A 6 17.54 2.65 0.15
C GLU A 6 16.32 1.82 -0.27
N LEU A 7 16.59 0.68 -0.91
CA LEU A 7 15.55 -0.26 -1.31
C LEU A 7 14.79 -0.78 -0.09
N ALA A 8 13.47 -0.95 -0.26
CA ALA A 8 12.65 -1.62 0.72
C ALA A 8 13.10 -3.08 0.88
N THR A 9 13.18 -3.52 2.13
CA THR A 9 13.44 -4.93 2.45
C THR A 9 12.24 -5.80 2.08
N MET A 10 12.46 -7.11 1.95
CA MET A 10 11.38 -8.06 1.69
C MET A 10 10.29 -8.00 2.77
N ASP A 11 10.68 -7.86 4.04
CA ASP A 11 9.73 -7.77 5.17
C ASP A 11 8.87 -6.50 5.09
N GLU A 12 9.48 -5.36 4.71
CA GLU A 12 8.74 -4.11 4.51
C GLU A 12 7.75 -4.22 3.33
N MET A 13 8.15 -4.90 2.25
CA MET A 13 7.30 -5.16 1.10
C MET A 13 6.13 -6.09 1.44
N GLU A 14 6.36 -7.16 2.22
CA GLU A 14 5.28 -8.02 2.69
C GLU A 14 4.29 -7.27 3.59
N GLY A 15 4.78 -6.42 4.50
CA GLY A 15 3.91 -5.54 5.28
C GLY A 15 3.05 -4.62 4.41
N PHE A 16 3.61 -4.08 3.32
CA PHE A 16 2.85 -3.33 2.34
C PHE A 16 1.82 -4.18 1.61
N TYR A 17 2.14 -5.41 1.20
CA TYR A 17 1.18 -6.29 0.52
C TYR A 17 0.00 -6.66 1.41
N THR A 18 0.24 -6.93 2.70
CA THR A 18 -0.83 -7.15 3.68
C THR A 18 -1.72 -5.92 3.82
N HIS A 19 -1.14 -4.72 3.91
CA HIS A 19 -1.91 -3.47 4.00
C HIS A 19 -2.71 -3.20 2.72
N LEU A 20 -2.12 -3.44 1.55
CA LEU A 20 -2.76 -3.30 0.25
C LEU A 20 -3.97 -4.22 0.14
N GLU A 21 -3.82 -5.51 0.48
CA GLU A 21 -4.91 -6.48 0.47
C GLU A 21 -6.06 -6.05 1.38
N ALA A 22 -5.77 -5.71 2.63
CA ALA A 22 -6.78 -5.23 3.58
C ALA A 22 -7.50 -3.97 3.07
N THR A 23 -6.78 -3.08 2.41
CA THR A 23 -7.36 -1.85 1.83
C THR A 23 -8.28 -2.17 0.66
N LEU A 24 -7.87 -3.05 -0.25
CA LEU A 24 -8.66 -3.46 -1.41
C LEU A 24 -9.94 -4.20 -1.00
N VAL A 25 -9.90 -4.98 0.08
CA VAL A 25 -11.10 -5.59 0.69
C VAL A 25 -11.99 -4.51 1.30
N ALA A 26 -11.42 -3.60 2.09
CA ALA A 26 -12.20 -2.54 2.77
C ALA A 26 -12.96 -1.62 1.81
N ILE A 27 -12.42 -1.38 0.60
CA ILE A 27 -13.09 -0.58 -0.44
C ILE A 27 -13.94 -1.40 -1.42
N GLY A 28 -14.09 -2.71 -1.20
CA GLY A 28 -14.90 -3.60 -2.03
C GLY A 28 -14.31 -3.95 -3.40
N PHE A 29 -13.04 -3.67 -3.65
CA PHE A 29 -12.36 -4.03 -4.91
C PHE A 29 -11.93 -5.50 -4.95
N LEU A 30 -11.51 -6.03 -3.80
CA LEU A 30 -11.14 -7.43 -3.63
C LEU A 30 -12.20 -8.14 -2.78
N ASP A 31 -12.77 -9.21 -3.33
CA ASP A 31 -13.62 -10.15 -2.60
C ASP A 31 -12.72 -11.26 -2.01
N PRO A 32 -12.60 -11.38 -0.68
CA PRO A 32 -11.74 -12.38 -0.05
C PRO A 32 -12.28 -13.81 -0.21
N GLU A 33 -13.58 -13.99 -0.45
CA GLU A 33 -14.20 -15.31 -0.64
C GLU A 33 -14.04 -15.81 -2.08
N LYS A 34 -13.63 -14.93 -3.00
CA LYS A 34 -13.34 -15.27 -4.40
C LYS A 34 -11.88 -14.94 -4.70
N PRO A 35 -10.94 -15.80 -4.29
CA PRO A 35 -9.52 -15.54 -4.46
C PRO A 35 -9.16 -15.45 -5.95
N ARG A 36 -9.01 -14.21 -6.44
CA ARG A 36 -8.52 -13.91 -7.79
C ARG A 36 -7.00 -13.86 -7.78
N HIS A 37 -6.37 -13.94 -8.94
CA HIS A 37 -4.91 -13.73 -9.09
C HIS A 37 -4.47 -12.26 -8.91
N LEU A 38 -5.31 -11.39 -8.35
CA LEU A 38 -5.03 -9.95 -8.23
C LEU A 38 -3.80 -9.69 -7.35
N MET A 39 -3.78 -10.22 -6.13
CA MET A 39 -2.65 -10.00 -5.22
C MET A 39 -1.35 -10.59 -5.77
N ALA A 40 -1.41 -11.75 -6.44
CA ALA A 40 -0.25 -12.33 -7.11
C ALA A 40 0.28 -11.42 -8.25
N ARG A 41 -0.62 -10.77 -9.01
CA ARG A 41 -0.23 -9.80 -10.04
C ARG A 41 0.36 -8.52 -9.44
N LEU A 42 -0.18 -8.03 -8.32
CA LEU A 42 0.33 -6.85 -7.61
C LEU A 42 1.70 -7.12 -6.99
N ARG A 43 1.90 -8.27 -6.34
CA ARG A 43 3.22 -8.69 -5.84
C ARG A 43 4.26 -8.73 -6.96
N ARG A 44 3.94 -9.30 -8.12
CA ARG A 44 4.81 -9.28 -9.32
C ARG A 44 5.00 -7.89 -9.93
N LEU A 45 4.07 -6.97 -9.73
CA LEU A 45 4.19 -5.59 -10.21
C LEU A 45 5.20 -4.81 -9.37
N TYR A 46 5.01 -4.79 -8.06
CA TYR A 46 5.88 -4.01 -7.18
C TYR A 46 7.23 -4.70 -6.94
N GLY A 47 7.29 -6.03 -6.91
CA GLY A 47 8.53 -6.77 -6.67
C GLY A 47 9.58 -6.63 -7.77
N ARG A 48 9.21 -6.19 -8.98
CA ARG A 48 10.14 -5.91 -10.08
C ARG A 48 10.50 -4.44 -10.24
N SER A 49 9.91 -3.56 -9.43
CA SER A 49 10.09 -2.11 -9.54
C SER A 49 11.23 -1.56 -8.69
N GLU A 50 11.96 -2.41 -7.95
CA GLU A 50 13.03 -1.98 -7.04
C GLU A 50 12.59 -0.83 -6.12
N VAL A 51 11.46 -1.03 -5.43
CA VAL A 51 10.80 0.03 -4.65
C VAL A 51 11.72 0.53 -3.53
N GLU A 52 11.90 1.84 -3.45
CA GLU A 52 12.63 2.49 -2.37
C GLU A 52 11.78 2.59 -1.09
N ARG A 53 12.41 2.62 0.09
CA ARG A 53 11.72 2.83 1.38
C ARG A 53 10.92 4.14 1.39
N SER A 54 11.42 5.17 0.72
CA SER A 54 10.76 6.47 0.55
C SER A 54 9.42 6.32 -0.20
N GLU A 55 9.43 5.64 -1.34
CA GLU A 55 8.25 5.32 -2.16
C GLU A 55 7.28 4.42 -1.41
N LEU A 56 7.79 3.40 -0.71
CA LEU A 56 6.97 2.49 0.09
C LEU A 56 6.23 3.24 1.21
N SER A 57 6.88 4.23 1.83
CA SER A 57 6.25 5.11 2.82
C SER A 57 5.10 5.90 2.22
N ILE A 58 5.28 6.46 1.01
CA ILE A 58 4.23 7.17 0.27
C ILE A 58 3.06 6.24 -0.03
N LEU A 59 3.34 5.05 -0.56
CA LEU A 59 2.31 4.06 -0.89
C LEU A 59 1.51 3.64 0.35
N ARG A 60 2.17 3.36 1.48
CA ARG A 60 1.47 3.05 2.75
C ARG A 60 0.67 4.24 3.28
N GLY A 61 1.13 5.47 3.06
CA GLY A 61 0.37 6.68 3.35
C GLY A 61 -0.94 6.75 2.56
N VAL A 62 -0.88 6.50 1.25
CA VAL A 62 -2.07 6.44 0.38
C VAL A 62 -3.06 5.37 0.86
N LEU A 63 -2.58 4.17 1.20
CA LEU A 63 -3.44 3.10 1.73
C LEU A 63 -4.09 3.49 3.06
N THR A 64 -3.34 4.13 3.95
CA THR A 64 -3.85 4.62 5.24
C THR A 64 -4.99 5.61 5.04
N GLU A 65 -4.79 6.64 4.21
CA GLU A 65 -5.82 7.66 3.96
C GLU A 65 -7.02 7.07 3.19
N THR A 66 -6.79 6.12 2.29
CA THR A 66 -7.87 5.39 1.60
C THR A 66 -8.76 4.66 2.60
N GLN A 67 -8.17 3.95 3.57
CA GLN A 67 -8.94 3.25 4.59
C GLN A 67 -9.70 4.21 5.53
N LYS A 68 -9.10 5.36 5.89
CA LYS A 68 -9.81 6.40 6.66
C LYS A 68 -11.02 6.92 5.90
N ALA A 69 -10.85 7.25 4.62
CA ALA A 69 -11.93 7.70 3.76
C ALA A 69 -13.04 6.63 3.64
N ALA A 70 -12.67 5.36 3.47
CA ALA A 70 -13.62 4.25 3.40
C ALA A 70 -14.44 4.06 4.70
N ARG A 71 -13.87 4.42 5.86
CA ARG A 71 -14.57 4.42 7.16
C ARG A 71 -15.39 5.69 7.41
N GLY A 72 -15.42 6.64 6.47
CA GLY A 72 -16.11 7.92 6.64
C GLY A 72 -15.42 8.85 7.64
N GLU A 73 -14.14 8.64 7.93
CA GLU A 73 -13.40 9.53 8.81
C GLU A 73 -13.17 10.88 8.11
N PRO A 74 -13.43 12.01 8.80
CA PRO A 74 -13.22 13.33 8.22
C PRO A 74 -11.72 13.54 7.95
N TYR A 75 -11.38 13.94 6.73
CA TYR A 75 -10.03 14.39 6.41
C TYR A 75 -9.71 15.65 7.23
N LYS A 76 -8.93 15.47 8.30
CA LYS A 76 -8.38 16.60 9.05
C LYS A 76 -7.26 17.19 8.23
N ARG A 77 -7.56 18.24 7.46
CA ARG A 77 -6.55 19.09 6.87
C ARG A 77 -5.65 19.58 8.01
N LYS A 78 -4.37 19.19 8.00
CA LYS A 78 -3.39 19.72 8.96
C LYS A 78 -3.02 21.15 8.55
N ASP A 79 -3.96 22.05 8.77
CA ASP A 79 -3.70 23.48 8.77
C ASP A 79 -3.72 23.95 10.23
N GLN A 80 -2.64 23.60 10.95
CA GLN A 80 -2.05 24.33 12.08
C GLN A 80 -0.66 23.77 12.38
#